data_AF-M5FIE4-F1
#
_entry.id   AF-M5FIE4-F1
#
_cell.length_a   1.000
_cell.length_b   1.000
_cell.length_c   1.000
_cell.angle_alpha   90.00
_cell.angle_beta   90.00
_cell.angle_gamma   90.00
#
_symmetry.space_group_name_H-M   'P 1'
#
loop_
_entity.id
_entity.type
_entity.pdbx_description
1 polymer ?
#
loop_
_entity_poly.entity_id
_entity_poly.type
_entity_poly.pdbx_seq_one_letter_code
_entity_poly.pdbx_strand_id
1 'polypeptide(L)'
;MQKIVIAAAIVAIWAGQAHARDQGVELGVLSCAIGGGTGFIFGSSKDLSCTFTPANNSFAPEAYFGVVNKYGLDIGTTRQSVMQWLVLTPLKNIYAPGALAGDYVGASAELTAAVGAGANLLVGGSSQAFTLQPLSLQTQTGANIAIGVSQFQLRSTAD
;
A
#
# COMPACT_ATOMS: atom_id res chain seq x y z
N MET A 1 31.46 -54.55 35.81
CA MET A 1 32.42 -53.55 35.30
C MET A 1 31.69 -52.67 34.29
N GLN A 2 31.34 -51.47 34.72
CA GLN A 2 30.48 -50.50 34.04
C GLN A 2 31.15 -49.96 32.76
N LYS A 3 30.49 -50.03 31.61
CA LYS A 3 30.88 -49.24 30.42
C LYS A 3 29.71 -48.34 30.06
N ILE A 4 29.73 -47.12 30.59
CA ILE A 4 28.77 -46.06 30.24
C ILE A 4 29.18 -45.52 28.88
N VAL A 5 28.39 -45.83 27.85
CA VAL A 5 28.53 -45.20 26.52
C VAL A 5 27.74 -43.90 26.57
N ILE A 6 28.46 -42.78 26.61
CA ILE A 6 27.89 -41.43 26.58
C ILE A 6 27.46 -41.17 25.13
N ALA A 7 26.15 -41.21 24.86
CA ALA A 7 25.59 -40.74 23.61
C ALA A 7 25.53 -39.20 23.65
N ALA A 8 26.44 -38.55 22.91
CA ALA A 8 26.39 -37.10 22.71
C ALA A 8 25.22 -36.77 21.76
N ALA A 9 24.09 -36.34 22.33
CA ALA A 9 22.98 -35.78 21.58
C ALA A 9 23.39 -34.40 21.06
N ILE A 10 23.70 -34.30 19.77
CA ILE A 10 23.94 -33.02 19.09
C ILE A 10 22.57 -32.37 18.89
N VAL A 11 22.16 -31.53 19.84
CA VAL A 11 20.97 -30.68 19.68
C VAL A 11 21.35 -29.58 18.70
N ALA A 12 20.97 -29.75 17.43
CA ALA A 12 21.04 -28.68 16.44
C ALA A 12 20.04 -27.60 16.85
N ILE A 13 20.54 -26.54 17.50
CA ILE A 13 19.77 -25.34 17.80
C ILE A 13 19.54 -24.64 16.46
N TRP A 14 18.41 -24.94 15.81
CA TRP A 14 17.90 -24.10 14.74
C TRP A 14 17.44 -22.79 15.38
N ALA A 15 18.36 -21.85 15.54
CA ALA A 15 18.02 -20.46 15.79
C ALA A 15 17.28 -19.97 14.54
N GLY A 16 15.95 -20.04 14.58
CA GLY A 16 15.11 -19.37 13.61
C GLY A 16 15.52 -17.90 13.62
N GLN A 17 16.18 -17.46 12.57
CA GLN A 17 16.43 -16.04 12.37
C GLN A 17 15.07 -15.42 12.15
N ALA A 18 14.49 -14.88 13.22
CA ALA A 18 13.39 -13.96 13.12
C ALA A 18 13.95 -12.73 12.41
N HIS A 19 13.95 -12.73 11.08
CA HIS A 19 14.10 -11.52 10.30
C HIS A 19 12.91 -10.66 10.73
N ALA A 20 13.15 -9.73 11.64
CA ALA A 20 12.24 -8.62 11.86
C ALA A 20 12.10 -7.96 10.49
N ARG A 21 10.99 -8.24 9.79
CA ARG A 21 10.61 -7.47 8.61
C ARG A 21 10.53 -6.05 9.10
N ASP A 22 11.43 -5.21 8.63
CA ASP A 22 11.34 -3.76 8.77
C ASP A 22 10.07 -3.36 8.00
N GLN A 23 8.93 -3.42 8.69
CA GLN A 23 7.67 -2.91 8.18
C GLN A 23 7.91 -1.40 8.18
N GLY A 24 8.21 -0.84 7.00
CA GLY A 24 8.66 0.54 6.85
C GLY A 24 7.86 1.54 7.69
N VAL A 25 8.45 2.71 7.92
CA VAL A 25 7.84 3.76 8.74
C VAL A 25 6.46 4.13 8.17
N GLU A 26 5.44 4.03 9.02
CA GLU A 26 4.10 4.52 8.71
C GLU A 26 4.10 6.04 8.64
N LEU A 27 3.66 6.57 7.50
CA LEU A 27 3.49 8.01 7.30
C LEU A 27 2.06 8.47 7.54
N GLY A 28 1.07 7.58 7.40
CA GLY A 28 -0.34 7.89 7.58
C GLY A 28 -1.26 7.12 6.64
N VAL A 29 -2.44 7.66 6.41
CA VAL A 29 -3.50 7.02 5.61
C VAL A 29 -3.88 7.89 4.43
N LEU A 30 -3.92 7.30 3.23
CA LEU A 30 -4.45 7.93 2.01
C LEU A 30 -5.84 7.37 1.73
N SER A 31 -6.85 8.23 1.74
CA SER A 31 -8.25 7.89 1.45
C SER A 31 -8.68 8.53 0.14
N CYS A 32 -9.02 7.71 -0.86
CA CYS A 32 -9.44 8.17 -2.18
C CYS A 32 -10.89 7.77 -2.47
N ALA A 33 -11.69 8.71 -2.97
CA ALA A 33 -13.03 8.46 -3.48
C ALA A 33 -13.03 8.49 -5.02
N ILE A 34 -13.70 7.52 -5.62
CA ILE A 34 -13.95 7.51 -7.07
C ILE A 34 -15.21 8.32 -7.36
N GLY A 35 -15.12 9.28 -8.29
CA GLY A 35 -16.29 10.04 -8.76
C GLY A 35 -17.39 9.09 -9.26
N GLY A 36 -18.59 9.20 -8.70
CA GLY A 36 -19.75 8.42 -9.13
C GLY A 36 -20.16 8.78 -10.57
N GLY A 37 -20.56 7.78 -11.35
CA GLY A 37 -21.03 7.99 -12.72
C GLY A 37 -21.54 6.71 -13.38
N THR A 38 -22.42 6.86 -14.37
CA THR A 38 -22.93 5.77 -15.21
C THR A 38 -22.01 5.60 -16.42
N GLY A 39 -21.32 4.47 -16.57
CA GLY A 39 -20.44 4.23 -17.73
C GLY A 39 -19.70 2.90 -17.68
N PHE A 40 -19.35 2.36 -18.85
CA PHE A 40 -18.80 1.03 -19.12
C PHE A 40 -17.49 0.74 -18.34
N ILE A 41 -17.36 -0.45 -17.74
CA ILE A 41 -16.36 -0.79 -16.70
C ILE A 41 -15.36 -1.81 -17.23
N PHE A 42 -14.78 -1.51 -18.38
CA PHE A 42 -13.56 -2.17 -18.89
C PHE A 42 -12.65 -1.08 -19.45
N GLY A 43 -11.42 -0.99 -18.95
CA GLY A 43 -10.40 -0.07 -19.45
C GLY A 43 -10.69 1.44 -19.29
N SER A 44 -11.69 1.83 -18.50
CA SER A 44 -12.01 3.25 -18.28
C SER A 44 -11.25 3.82 -17.08
N SER A 45 -10.47 4.87 -17.34
CA SER A 45 -9.88 5.73 -16.33
C SER A 45 -10.96 6.48 -15.56
N LYS A 46 -10.83 6.56 -14.23
CA LYS A 46 -11.72 7.36 -13.37
C LYS A 46 -10.91 8.35 -12.55
N ASP A 47 -11.49 9.53 -12.33
CA ASP A 47 -10.90 10.54 -11.47
C ASP A 47 -11.05 10.16 -9.99
N LEU A 48 -10.01 10.51 -9.22
CA LEU A 48 -9.93 10.35 -7.79
C LEU A 48 -9.89 11.72 -7.09
N SER A 49 -10.62 11.82 -5.99
CA SER A 49 -10.38 12.82 -4.97
C SER A 49 -9.82 12.14 -3.74
N CYS A 50 -8.64 12.54 -3.29
CA CYS A 50 -7.91 11.89 -2.21
C CYS A 50 -7.57 12.85 -1.08
N THR A 51 -7.60 12.34 0.15
CA THR A 51 -7.10 13.01 1.34
C THR A 51 -6.03 12.14 1.98
N PHE A 52 -4.84 12.70 2.16
CA PHE A 52 -3.80 12.11 2.98
C PHE A 52 -3.90 12.67 4.40
N THR A 53 -4.00 11.77 5.38
CA THR A 53 -3.98 12.08 6.80
C THR A 53 -2.66 11.58 7.39
N PRO A 54 -1.71 12.48 7.71
CA PRO A 54 -0.43 12.10 8.31
C PRO A 54 -0.62 11.44 9.68
N ALA A 55 0.20 10.43 10.00
CA ALA A 55 0.28 9.84 11.34
C ALA A 55 0.95 10.80 12.35
N ASN A 56 1.80 11.71 11.86
CA ASN A 56 2.39 12.77 12.66
C ASN A 56 1.47 14.00 12.66
N ASN A 57 0.89 14.31 13.82
CA ASN A 57 -0.03 15.43 14.04
C ASN A 57 0.60 16.83 13.82
N SER A 58 1.90 16.92 13.59
CA SER A 58 2.57 18.18 13.21
C SER A 58 2.26 18.61 11.78
N PHE A 59 1.72 17.70 10.95
CA PHE A 59 1.32 17.97 9.58
C PHE A 59 -0.20 17.95 9.46
N ALA A 60 -0.75 18.93 8.74
CA ALA A 60 -2.17 18.96 8.41
C ALA A 60 -2.51 17.91 7.34
N PRO A 61 -3.78 17.45 7.28
CA PRO A 61 -4.25 16.65 6.16
C PRO A 61 -4.06 17.38 4.82
N GLU A 62 -3.67 16.63 3.79
CA GLU A 62 -3.35 17.17 2.47
C GLU A 62 -4.30 16.61 1.40
N ALA A 63 -4.75 17.50 0.50
CA ALA A 63 -5.60 17.13 -0.63
C ALA A 63 -4.75 16.74 -1.84
N TYR A 64 -5.09 15.60 -2.42
CA TYR A 64 -4.53 15.09 -3.67
C TYR A 64 -5.67 14.79 -4.64
N PHE A 65 -5.35 14.78 -5.93
CA PHE A 65 -6.24 14.30 -6.98
C PHE A 65 -5.50 13.27 -7.83
N GLY A 66 -6.24 12.52 -8.62
CA GLY A 66 -5.62 11.45 -9.37
C GLY A 66 -6.50 10.82 -10.41
N VAL A 67 -5.92 9.86 -11.11
CA VAL A 67 -6.63 9.03 -12.07
C VAL A 67 -6.26 7.59 -11.82
N VAL A 68 -7.26 6.75 -11.89
CA VAL A 68 -7.13 5.34 -11.58
C VAL A 68 -7.49 4.59 -12.88
N ASN A 69 -6.60 3.72 -13.39
CA ASN A 69 -6.71 3.17 -14.75
C ASN A 69 -7.12 1.68 -14.83
N LYS A 70 -6.91 0.89 -13.78
CA LYS A 70 -7.08 -0.57 -13.85
C LYS A 70 -7.64 -1.16 -12.56
N TYR A 71 -8.93 -1.50 -12.60
CA TYR A 71 -9.65 -2.30 -11.59
C TYR A 71 -9.83 -3.72 -12.10
N GLY A 72 -9.50 -4.69 -11.26
CA GLY A 72 -9.81 -6.11 -11.48
C GLY A 72 -11.22 -6.52 -11.03
N LEU A 73 -12.09 -5.57 -10.71
CA LEU A 73 -13.44 -5.84 -10.20
C LEU A 73 -14.46 -5.27 -11.19
N ASP A 74 -15.29 -6.13 -11.76
CA ASP A 74 -16.51 -5.79 -12.50
C ASP A 74 -17.49 -5.09 -11.55
N ILE A 75 -17.19 -3.85 -11.17
CA ILE A 75 -18.13 -3.00 -10.46
C ILE A 75 -19.25 -2.74 -11.49
N GLY A 76 -20.51 -3.05 -11.19
CA GLY A 76 -21.64 -2.58 -12.02
C GLY A 76 -21.78 -1.05 -11.93
N THR A 77 -23.00 -0.50 -12.04
CA THR A 77 -23.28 0.92 -11.76
C THR A 77 -22.44 1.41 -10.57
N THR A 78 -21.47 2.31 -10.84
CA THR A 78 -20.45 2.70 -9.85
C THR A 78 -21.14 3.37 -8.67
N ARG A 79 -21.40 2.60 -7.61
CA ARG A 79 -21.73 3.16 -6.30
C ARG A 79 -20.49 3.93 -5.83
N GLN A 80 -20.67 5.07 -5.17
CA GLN A 80 -19.55 5.80 -4.58
C GLN A 80 -18.68 4.83 -3.79
N SER A 81 -17.44 4.67 -4.24
CA SER A 81 -16.51 3.67 -3.71
C SER A 81 -15.29 4.39 -3.15
N VAL A 82 -14.81 3.91 -2.01
CA VAL A 82 -13.66 4.47 -1.30
C VAL A 82 -12.53 3.46 -1.32
N MET A 83 -11.31 3.97 -1.46
CA MET A 83 -10.07 3.22 -1.40
C MET A 83 -9.22 3.79 -0.28
N GLN A 84 -8.91 2.95 0.71
CA GLN A 84 -8.07 3.34 1.83
C GLN A 84 -6.74 2.58 1.78
N TRP A 85 -5.66 3.34 1.89
CA TRP A 85 -4.30 2.85 1.83
C TRP A 85 -3.52 3.30 3.06
N LEU A 86 -2.79 2.36 3.67
CA LEU A 86 -1.70 2.68 4.58
C LEU A 86 -0.49 3.13 3.75
N VAL A 87 0.09 4.27 4.09
CA VAL A 87 1.27 4.83 3.42
C VAL A 87 2.51 4.50 4.22
N LEU A 88 3.43 3.75 3.61
CA LEU A 88 4.67 3.29 4.21
C LEU A 88 5.88 3.82 3.45
N THR A 89 7.00 3.99 4.13
CA THR A 89 8.30 4.30 3.50
C THR A 89 9.45 3.64 4.25
N PRO A 90 10.53 3.18 3.59
CA PRO A 90 11.74 2.74 4.28
C PRO A 90 12.58 3.92 4.80
N LEU A 91 12.26 5.16 4.41
CA LEU A 91 13.07 6.35 4.68
C LEU A 91 12.49 7.19 5.82
N LYS A 92 13.35 7.64 6.75
CA LYS A 92 12.94 8.56 7.81
C LYS A 92 12.94 10.00 7.30
N ASN A 93 12.00 10.82 7.79
CA ASN A 93 11.94 12.27 7.56
C ASN A 93 11.86 12.70 6.07
N ILE A 94 11.34 11.84 5.19
CA ILE A 94 11.20 12.16 3.76
C ILE A 94 9.88 12.88 3.43
N TYR A 95 8.93 12.91 4.37
CA TYR A 95 7.64 13.54 4.12
C TYR A 95 7.77 15.07 4.03
N ALA A 96 7.23 15.61 2.95
CA ALA A 96 6.96 17.02 2.71
C ALA A 96 5.59 17.13 2.01
N PRO A 97 4.93 18.30 2.06
CA PRO A 97 3.75 18.54 1.24
C PRO A 97 4.02 18.14 -0.22
N GLY A 98 3.08 17.41 -0.82
CA GLY A 98 3.16 16.91 -2.18
C GLY A 98 4.04 15.68 -2.39
N ALA A 99 4.71 15.16 -1.37
CA ALA A 99 5.66 14.06 -1.52
C ALA A 99 5.04 12.75 -2.05
N LEU A 100 3.73 12.55 -1.88
CA LEU A 100 3.02 11.37 -2.40
C LEU A 100 2.66 11.49 -3.88
N ALA A 101 2.84 12.67 -4.50
CA ALA A 101 2.55 12.83 -5.92
C ALA A 101 3.44 11.88 -6.75
N GLY A 102 2.86 11.21 -7.73
CA GLY A 102 3.56 10.28 -8.60
C GLY A 102 2.67 9.17 -9.10
N ASP A 103 3.28 8.25 -9.84
CA ASP A 103 2.58 7.10 -10.40
C ASP A 103 2.82 5.89 -9.52
N TYR A 104 1.74 5.19 -9.19
CA TYR A 104 1.74 4.00 -8.35
C TYR A 104 1.41 2.79 -9.20
N VAL A 105 2.28 1.79 -9.15
CA VAL A 105 2.11 0.52 -9.86
C VAL A 105 2.13 -0.62 -8.86
N GLY A 106 1.27 -1.61 -9.08
CA GLY A 106 1.25 -2.83 -8.29
C GLY A 106 2.59 -3.54 -8.42
N ALA A 107 3.13 -3.97 -7.29
CA ALA A 107 4.29 -4.83 -7.29
C ALA A 107 3.91 -6.11 -8.06
N SER A 108 4.38 -6.24 -9.30
CA SER A 108 4.39 -7.52 -9.98
C SER A 108 5.24 -8.51 -9.17
N ALA A 109 5.16 -9.80 -9.50
CA ALA A 109 5.94 -10.81 -8.80
C ALA A 109 7.45 -10.48 -8.83
N GLU A 110 7.93 -9.84 -9.90
CA GLU A 110 9.32 -9.40 -10.06
C GLU A 110 9.68 -8.20 -9.17
N LEU A 111 8.79 -7.21 -9.04
CA LEU A 111 8.98 -6.05 -8.16
C LEU A 111 8.98 -6.44 -6.68
N THR A 112 8.09 -7.36 -6.30
CA THR A 112 8.00 -7.94 -4.94
C THR A 112 9.34 -8.50 -4.47
N ALA A 113 10.06 -9.20 -5.35
CA ALA A 113 11.38 -9.76 -5.05
C ALA A 113 12.47 -8.68 -4.91
N ALA A 114 12.37 -7.58 -5.67
CA ALA A 114 13.36 -6.51 -5.67
C ALA A 114 13.24 -5.55 -4.48
N VAL A 115 12.01 -5.20 -4.09
CA VAL A 115 11.76 -4.21 -3.02
C VAL A 115 11.32 -4.83 -1.70
N GLY A 116 11.16 -6.16 -1.63
CA GLY A 116 10.67 -6.87 -0.44
C GLY A 116 9.23 -6.53 -0.07
N ALA A 117 8.51 -5.85 -0.96
CA ALA A 117 7.11 -5.46 -0.79
C ALA A 117 6.22 -6.71 -0.90
N GLY A 118 5.35 -6.96 0.08
CA GLY A 118 4.39 -8.07 0.02
C GLY A 118 3.43 -8.00 -1.17
N ALA A 119 2.79 -9.14 -1.47
CA ALA A 119 1.74 -9.20 -2.49
C ALA A 119 0.60 -8.21 -2.14
N ASN A 120 0.06 -7.53 -3.17
CA ASN A 120 -0.99 -6.50 -3.10
C ASN A 120 -0.54 -5.10 -2.63
N LEU A 121 0.73 -4.74 -2.78
CA LEU A 121 1.22 -3.38 -2.53
C LEU A 121 1.37 -2.60 -3.84
N LEU A 122 1.13 -1.29 -3.79
CA LEU A 122 1.52 -0.39 -4.86
C LEU A 122 2.76 0.40 -4.45
N VAL A 123 3.70 0.59 -5.36
CA VAL A 123 4.93 1.35 -5.12
C VAL A 123 4.95 2.55 -6.06
N GLY A 124 5.33 3.73 -5.55
CA GLY A 124 5.30 4.96 -6.33
C GLY A 124 5.70 6.22 -5.57
N GLY A 125 5.15 7.35 -6.03
CA GLY A 125 5.49 8.70 -5.58
C GLY A 125 6.75 9.27 -6.25
N SER A 126 7.12 10.51 -5.92
CA SER A 126 8.14 11.32 -6.61
C SER A 126 9.53 10.67 -6.72
N SER A 127 9.83 9.71 -5.84
CA SER A 127 11.11 9.00 -5.77
C SER A 127 10.96 7.49 -5.66
N GLN A 128 9.80 6.92 -5.98
CA GLN A 128 9.49 5.49 -5.75
C GLN A 128 9.72 5.03 -4.30
N ALA A 129 9.66 5.98 -3.36
CA ALA A 129 10.00 5.77 -1.95
C ALA A 129 8.78 5.49 -1.07
N PHE A 130 7.59 5.41 -1.67
CA PHE A 130 6.32 5.23 -0.97
C PHE A 130 5.64 3.95 -1.41
N THR A 131 5.11 3.23 -0.43
CA THR A 131 4.35 2.01 -0.61
C THR A 131 2.94 2.22 -0.08
N LEU A 132 1.95 1.85 -0.88
CA LEU A 132 0.55 1.87 -0.52
C LEU A 132 0.09 0.45 -0.25
N GLN A 133 -0.34 0.21 0.99
CA GLN A 133 -0.89 -1.07 1.43
C GLN A 133 -2.41 -0.96 1.58
N PRO A 134 -3.20 -1.79 0.88
CA PRO A 134 -4.65 -1.81 1.05
C PRO A 134 -5.00 -2.09 2.51
N LEU A 135 -5.82 -1.23 3.12
CA LEU A 135 -6.40 -1.52 4.41
C LEU A 135 -7.57 -2.50 4.23
N SER A 136 -7.51 -3.70 4.80
CA SER A 136 -8.65 -4.63 4.78
C SER A 136 -9.77 -4.14 5.71
N LEU A 137 -10.51 -3.11 5.30
CA LEU A 137 -11.65 -2.57 6.03
C LEU A 137 -12.91 -2.67 5.17
N GLN A 138 -13.96 -3.21 5.77
CA GLN A 138 -15.32 -3.06 5.26
C GLN A 138 -15.79 -1.66 5.68
N THR A 139 -15.92 -0.75 4.72
CA THR A 139 -16.38 0.62 4.98
C THR A 139 -17.91 0.67 4.99
N GLN A 140 -18.50 1.69 5.63
CA GLN A 140 -19.96 1.89 5.66
C GLN A 140 -20.57 2.03 4.25
N THR A 141 -19.76 2.46 3.27
CA THR A 141 -20.12 2.62 1.86
C THR A 141 -19.90 1.37 0.99
N GLY A 142 -19.29 0.31 1.53
CA GLY A 142 -18.97 -0.93 0.82
C GLY A 142 -17.59 -1.51 1.16
N ALA A 143 -17.21 -2.61 0.49
CA ALA A 143 -15.87 -3.19 0.63
C ALA A 143 -14.80 -2.21 0.12
N ASN A 144 -13.65 -2.10 0.81
CA ASN A 144 -12.49 -1.36 0.28
C ASN A 144 -12.02 -2.01 -1.02
N ILE A 145 -12.12 -1.27 -2.13
CA ILE A 145 -11.75 -1.77 -3.46
C ILE A 145 -10.26 -1.61 -3.79
N ALA A 146 -9.46 -1.08 -2.86
CA ALA A 146 -8.00 -0.96 -2.99
C ALA A 146 -7.33 -2.29 -3.40
N ILE A 147 -7.88 -3.42 -2.93
CA ILE A 147 -7.39 -4.77 -3.27
C ILE A 147 -7.45 -5.07 -4.79
N GLY A 148 -8.39 -4.43 -5.50
CA GLY A 148 -8.61 -4.64 -6.92
C GLY A 148 -7.87 -3.65 -7.82
N VAL A 149 -7.16 -2.65 -7.29
CA VAL A 149 -6.44 -1.67 -8.12
C VAL A 149 -4.98 -2.05 -8.25
N SER A 150 -4.50 -1.97 -9.49
CA SER A 150 -3.14 -2.34 -9.88
C SER A 150 -2.32 -1.15 -10.35
N GLN A 151 -2.95 -0.01 -10.65
CA GLN A 151 -2.24 1.20 -11.04
C GLN A 151 -3.11 2.44 -10.85
N PHE A 152 -2.51 3.51 -10.34
CA PHE A 152 -3.11 4.84 -10.37
C PHE A 152 -2.06 5.95 -10.32
N GLN A 153 -2.48 7.16 -10.66
CA GLN A 153 -1.65 8.37 -10.66
C GLN A 153 -2.17 9.30 -9.57
N LEU A 154 -1.27 9.84 -8.75
CA LEU A 154 -1.57 10.82 -7.72
C LEU A 154 -0.86 12.12 -8.04
N ARG A 155 -1.52 13.25 -7.83
CA ARG A 155 -1.00 14.61 -8.04
C ARG A 155 -1.37 15.46 -6.83
N SER A 156 -0.46 16.33 -6.41
CA SER A 156 -0.70 17.23 -5.28
C SER A 156 -1.39 18.51 -5.74
N THR A 157 -2.11 19.12 -4.81
CA THR A 157 -2.63 20.48 -4.91
C THR A 157 -1.72 21.50 -4.22
N ALA A 158 -0.69 21.05 -3.50
CA ALA A 158 0.37 21.88 -2.97
C ALA A 158 1.36 22.23 -4.09
N ASP A 159 1.63 23.52 -4.26
CA ASP A 159 2.61 24.08 -5.20
C ASP A 159 4.06 23.87 -4.75
#